data_AF-A0A1W1WUF2-F1
#
_entry.id   AF-A0A1W1WUF2-F1
#
_cell.length_a   1.000
_cell.length_b   1.000
_cell.length_c   1.000
_cell.angle_alpha   90.00
_cell.angle_beta   90.00
_cell.angle_gamma   90.00
#
_symmetry.space_group_name_H-M   'P 1'
#
loop_
_entity.id
_entity.type
_entity.pdbx_description
1 polymer ?
#
loop_
_entity_poly.entity_id
_entity_poly.type
_entity_poly.pdbx_seq_one_letter_code
_entity_poly.pdbx_strand_id
1 'polypeptide(L)'
;MQQLIDLLNSIKLPIEIPLLLHSPVVHFAIAIPVIALLLEITNIFIKRRCVGVISSLLLLLAVVVYFAAFFTGKTDGSEAYSLLSADGKEELKAHKLLGTYLVLGVSVLFILKLIFAAMSSRAAKIIFTLILAAFVGFALKQGKDGGELVYKYGANVQAVSAMDDKIMELEDELDSCKNELEACKTKKQEPTVVTPQATQSSAPQTSSSSEEAASSEVSQESEEEVEVSISSNTSSQESSQEVSSSSSSEATIQEKAQEALEQIKGAASGAAQKVENAIHQESEEAHVPSTEEPQTPHE
;
A
#
# COMPACT_ATOMS: atom_id res chain seq x y z
N MET A 1 -33.07 2.79 -12.94
CA MET A 1 -31.63 2.76 -12.56
C MET A 1 -31.47 2.43 -11.07
N GLN A 2 -32.11 3.16 -10.16
CA GLN A 2 -32.02 2.90 -8.71
C GLN A 2 -32.34 1.44 -8.32
N GLN A 3 -33.43 0.87 -8.85
CA GLN A 3 -33.79 -0.53 -8.59
C GLN A 3 -32.69 -1.54 -8.97
N LEU A 4 -31.93 -1.30 -10.05
CA LEU A 4 -30.81 -2.17 -10.44
C LEU A 4 -29.64 -2.06 -9.46
N ILE A 5 -29.37 -0.84 -8.97
CA ILE A 5 -28.36 -0.59 -7.95
C ILE A 5 -28.76 -1.29 -6.64
N ASP A 6 -30.02 -1.20 -6.26
CA ASP A 6 -30.54 -1.84 -5.04
C ASP A 6 -30.47 -3.37 -5.14
N LEU A 7 -30.81 -3.94 -6.30
CA LEU A 7 -30.66 -5.37 -6.58
C LEU A 7 -29.20 -5.81 -6.47
N LEU A 8 -28.26 -5.08 -7.11
CA LEU A 8 -26.84 -5.39 -7.07
C LEU A 8 -26.29 -5.36 -5.64
N ASN A 9 -26.72 -4.38 -4.84
CA ASN A 9 -26.33 -4.25 -3.44
C ASN A 9 -26.93 -5.33 -2.54
N SER A 10 -28.04 -5.95 -2.93
CA SER A 10 -28.74 -6.98 -2.15
C SER A 10 -28.15 -8.39 -2.34
N ILE A 11 -27.31 -8.60 -3.36
CA ILE A 11 -26.67 -9.89 -3.60
C ILE A 11 -25.67 -10.17 -2.47
N LYS A 12 -25.89 -11.26 -1.75
CA LYS A 12 -24.93 -11.87 -0.81
C LYS A 12 -24.27 -13.05 -1.50
N LEU A 13 -22.94 -13.07 -1.51
CA LEU A 13 -22.18 -14.20 -2.03
C LEU A 13 -22.10 -15.30 -0.95
N PRO A 14 -22.21 -16.59 -1.34
CA PRO A 14 -22.08 -17.70 -0.41
C PRO A 14 -20.62 -18.01 -0.04
N ILE A 15 -19.65 -17.25 -0.57
CA ILE A 15 -18.22 -17.46 -0.43
C ILE A 15 -17.63 -16.26 0.31
N GLU A 16 -16.74 -16.54 1.26
CA GLU A 16 -15.97 -15.53 1.97
C GLU A 16 -14.86 -14.96 1.06
N ILE A 17 -14.82 -13.64 0.92
CA ILE A 17 -13.84 -12.95 0.07
C ILE A 17 -12.65 -12.56 0.96
N PRO A 18 -11.41 -12.97 0.61
CA PRO A 18 -10.23 -12.53 1.34
C PRO A 18 -10.11 -11.00 1.35
N LEU A 19 -9.67 -10.46 2.48
CA LEU A 19 -9.40 -9.03 2.62
C LEU A 19 -8.25 -8.60 1.69
N LEU A 20 -8.27 -7.34 1.26
CA LEU A 20 -7.25 -6.70 0.41
C LEU A 20 -7.18 -7.23 -1.03
N LEU A 21 -8.08 -8.15 -1.40
CA LEU A 21 -8.16 -8.68 -2.76
C LEU A 21 -8.65 -7.61 -3.75
N HIS A 22 -9.28 -6.53 -3.28
CA HIS A 22 -9.76 -5.46 -4.13
C HIS A 22 -8.66 -4.82 -4.97
N SER A 23 -7.50 -4.50 -4.35
CA SER A 23 -6.43 -3.77 -5.01
C SER A 23 -5.88 -4.53 -6.24
N PRO A 24 -5.46 -5.81 -6.15
CA PRO A 24 -5.06 -6.57 -7.33
C PRO A 24 -6.14 -6.63 -8.43
N VAL A 25 -7.41 -6.81 -8.05
CA VAL A 25 -8.51 -6.96 -9.03
C VAL A 25 -8.81 -5.65 -9.77
N VAL A 26 -8.73 -4.49 -9.10
CA VAL A 26 -8.97 -3.21 -9.78
C VAL A 26 -7.90 -2.86 -10.82
N HIS A 27 -6.66 -3.32 -10.65
CA HIS A 27 -5.62 -3.14 -11.68
C HIS A 27 -6.03 -3.82 -12.98
N PHE A 28 -6.56 -5.05 -12.92
CA PHE A 28 -7.12 -5.73 -14.09
C PHE A 28 -8.37 -5.02 -14.64
N ALA A 29 -9.25 -4.54 -13.75
CA ALA A 29 -10.45 -3.81 -14.16
C ALA A 29 -10.11 -2.55 -14.98
N ILE A 30 -9.00 -1.88 -14.68
CA ILE A 30 -8.53 -0.70 -15.43
C ILE A 30 -7.75 -1.12 -16.69
N ALA A 31 -6.84 -2.09 -16.58
CA ALA A 31 -5.96 -2.48 -17.67
C ALA A 31 -6.71 -3.11 -18.86
N ILE A 32 -7.71 -3.96 -18.60
CA ILE A 32 -8.41 -4.70 -19.66
C ILE A 32 -9.15 -3.74 -20.63
N PRO A 33 -9.97 -2.77 -20.19
CA PRO A 33 -10.58 -1.78 -21.07
C PRO A 33 -9.58 -0.94 -21.86
N VAL A 34 -8.42 -0.60 -21.27
CA VAL A 34 -7.34 0.11 -21.98
C VAL A 34 -6.80 -0.73 -23.13
N ILE A 35 -6.52 -2.01 -22.89
CA ILE A 35 -6.06 -2.94 -23.94
C ILE A 35 -7.14 -3.12 -25.01
N ALA A 36 -8.41 -3.27 -24.61
CA ALA A 36 -9.53 -3.37 -25.54
C ALA A 36 -9.66 -2.11 -26.42
N LEU A 37 -9.45 -0.91 -25.85
CA LEU A 37 -9.44 0.35 -26.59
C LEU A 37 -8.32 0.38 -27.64
N LEU A 38 -7.10 -0.04 -27.27
CA LEU A 38 -5.98 -0.11 -28.21
C LEU A 38 -6.26 -1.10 -29.36
N LEU A 39 -6.89 -2.24 -29.06
CA LEU A 39 -7.29 -3.20 -30.09
C LEU A 39 -8.39 -2.63 -31.00
N GLU A 40 -9.36 -1.88 -30.47
CA GLU A 40 -10.38 -1.23 -31.31
C GLU A 40 -9.78 -0.18 -32.24
N ILE A 41 -8.89 0.66 -31.73
CA ILE A 41 -8.14 1.63 -32.56
C ILE A 41 -7.38 0.89 -33.66
N THR A 42 -6.65 -0.17 -33.31
CA THR A 42 -5.92 -1.01 -34.26
C THR A 42 -6.84 -1.67 -35.30
N ASN A 43 -8.02 -2.13 -34.88
CA ASN A 43 -9.02 -2.77 -35.74
C ASN A 43 -9.59 -1.80 -36.79
N ILE A 44 -9.64 -0.49 -36.52
CA ILE A 44 -10.04 0.53 -37.50
C ILE A 44 -9.05 0.57 -38.68
N PHE A 45 -7.76 0.38 -38.43
CA PHE A 45 -6.71 0.40 -39.47
C PHE A 45 -6.53 -0.95 -40.16
N ILE A 46 -6.38 -2.04 -39.39
CA ILE A 46 -6.00 -3.37 -39.90
C ILE A 46 -7.20 -4.14 -40.49
N LYS A 47 -8.43 -3.80 -40.10
CA LYS A 47 -9.69 -4.40 -40.59
C LYS A 47 -9.76 -5.94 -40.48
N ARG A 48 -8.98 -6.56 -39.58
CA ARG A 48 -8.98 -8.01 -39.36
C ARG A 48 -10.10 -8.43 -38.40
N ARG A 49 -10.93 -9.39 -38.83
CA ARG A 49 -12.05 -9.91 -38.03
C ARG A 49 -11.59 -10.45 -36.67
N CYS A 50 -10.43 -11.11 -36.60
CA CYS A 50 -9.88 -11.67 -35.36
C CYS A 50 -9.67 -10.61 -34.27
N VAL A 51 -9.19 -9.43 -34.64
CA VAL A 51 -8.94 -8.33 -33.68
C VAL A 51 -10.25 -7.88 -33.03
N GLY A 52 -11.32 -7.77 -33.82
CA GLY A 52 -12.65 -7.43 -33.30
C GLY A 52 -13.22 -8.49 -32.35
N VAL A 53 -12.97 -9.78 -32.61
CA VAL A 53 -13.41 -10.87 -31.73
C VAL A 53 -12.64 -10.85 -30.41
N ILE A 54 -11.31 -10.70 -30.46
CA ILE A 54 -10.47 -10.62 -29.25
C ILE A 54 -10.88 -9.42 -28.39
N SER A 55 -11.13 -8.26 -29.00
CA SER A 55 -11.63 -7.08 -28.29
C SER A 55 -12.98 -7.33 -27.61
N SER A 56 -13.93 -7.99 -28.29
CA SER A 56 -15.21 -8.37 -27.68
C SER A 56 -15.04 -9.34 -26.50
N LEU A 57 -14.11 -10.30 -26.61
CA LEU A 57 -13.79 -11.23 -25.52
C LEU A 57 -13.15 -10.52 -24.33
N LEU A 58 -12.26 -9.54 -24.56
CA LEU A 58 -11.70 -8.71 -23.50
C LEU A 58 -12.77 -7.85 -22.81
N LEU A 59 -13.74 -7.31 -23.55
CA LEU A 59 -14.87 -6.59 -22.95
C LEU A 59 -15.76 -7.51 -22.11
N LEU A 60 -16.00 -8.75 -22.55
CA LEU A 60 -16.69 -9.74 -21.73
C LEU A 60 -15.91 -10.06 -20.45
N LEU A 61 -14.59 -10.27 -20.56
CA LEU A 61 -13.72 -10.49 -19.41
C LEU A 61 -13.73 -9.28 -18.47
N ALA A 62 -13.74 -8.05 -19.02
CA ALA A 62 -13.85 -6.83 -18.24
C ALA A 62 -15.13 -6.84 -17.41
N VAL A 63 -16.29 -7.21 -17.97
CA VAL A 63 -17.53 -7.33 -17.20
C VAL A 63 -17.30 -8.23 -15.97
N VAL A 64 -16.78 -9.44 -16.15
CA VAL A 64 -16.52 -10.37 -15.03
C VAL A 64 -15.59 -9.74 -13.97
N VAL A 65 -14.49 -9.12 -14.41
CA VAL A 65 -13.50 -8.50 -13.51
C VAL A 65 -14.06 -7.29 -12.76
N TYR A 66 -14.90 -6.45 -13.40
CA TYR A 66 -15.56 -5.33 -12.74
C TYR A 66 -16.55 -5.80 -11.66
N PHE A 67 -17.29 -6.88 -11.91
CA PHE A 67 -18.13 -7.48 -10.88
C PHE A 67 -17.29 -8.02 -9.71
N ALA A 68 -16.17 -8.69 -9.99
CA ALA A 68 -15.25 -9.14 -8.95
C ALA A 68 -14.67 -7.96 -8.14
N ALA A 69 -14.27 -6.87 -8.82
CA ALA A 69 -13.78 -5.64 -8.19
C ALA A 69 -14.84 -5.00 -7.29
N PHE A 70 -16.11 -5.02 -7.72
CA PHE A 70 -17.22 -4.47 -6.94
C PHE A 70 -17.46 -5.26 -5.65
N PHE A 71 -17.49 -6.59 -5.72
CA PHE A 71 -17.71 -7.41 -4.52
C PHE A 71 -16.54 -7.35 -3.55
N THR A 72 -15.31 -7.47 -4.05
CA THR A 72 -14.09 -7.32 -3.23
C THR A 72 -14.01 -5.93 -2.58
N GLY A 73 -14.33 -4.87 -3.33
CA GLY A 73 -14.34 -3.50 -2.80
C GLY A 73 -15.46 -3.23 -1.81
N LYS A 74 -16.60 -3.93 -1.93
CA LYS A 74 -17.68 -3.84 -0.94
C LYS A 74 -17.25 -4.43 0.40
N THR A 75 -16.54 -5.56 0.39
CA THR A 75 -15.99 -6.20 1.59
C THR A 75 -14.89 -5.33 2.21
N ASP A 76 -13.87 -4.96 1.43
CA ASP A 76 -12.76 -4.15 1.93
C ASP A 76 -13.24 -2.78 2.44
N GLY A 77 -14.21 -2.17 1.72
CA GLY A 77 -14.80 -0.90 2.10
C GLY A 77 -15.64 -0.97 3.39
N SER A 78 -16.34 -2.07 3.67
CA SER A 78 -17.12 -2.18 4.91
C SER A 78 -16.24 -2.31 6.14
N GLU A 79 -15.15 -3.09 6.04
CA GLU A 79 -14.18 -3.26 7.12
C GLU A 79 -13.43 -1.95 7.40
N ALA A 80 -13.02 -1.25 6.34
CA ALA A 80 -12.32 0.01 6.48
C ALA A 80 -13.23 1.14 7.00
N TYR A 81 -14.54 1.13 6.69
CA TYR A 81 -15.44 2.28 6.91
C TYR A 81 -15.38 2.87 8.32
N SER A 82 -15.30 2.02 9.36
CA SER A 82 -15.27 2.48 10.75
C SER A 82 -13.98 3.23 11.11
N LEU A 83 -12.89 2.91 10.43
CA LEU A 83 -11.54 3.43 10.67
C LEU A 83 -11.24 4.72 9.89
N LEU A 84 -12.06 5.07 8.88
CA LEU A 84 -11.88 6.32 8.13
C LEU A 84 -12.39 7.55 8.88
N SER A 85 -11.76 8.69 8.59
CA SER A 85 -12.22 10.03 8.97
C SER A 85 -13.56 10.37 8.33
N ALA A 86 -14.17 11.51 8.71
CA ALA A 86 -15.42 11.98 8.10
C ALA A 86 -15.28 12.17 6.57
N ASP A 87 -14.23 12.87 6.14
CA ASP A 87 -13.91 13.10 4.72
C ASP A 87 -13.65 11.79 3.99
N GLY A 88 -12.90 10.88 4.63
CA GLY A 88 -12.63 9.55 4.07
C GLY A 88 -13.90 8.72 3.85
N LYS A 89 -14.88 8.82 4.76
CA LYS A 89 -16.18 8.14 4.60
C LYS A 89 -17.01 8.71 3.45
N GLU A 90 -16.92 10.02 3.21
CA GLU A 90 -17.59 10.66 2.06
C GLU A 90 -16.93 10.21 0.75
N GLU A 91 -15.60 10.25 0.69
CA GLU A 91 -14.85 9.83 -0.49
C GLU A 91 -15.06 8.34 -0.79
N LEU A 92 -15.10 7.48 0.24
CA LEU A 92 -15.42 6.05 0.08
C LEU A 92 -16.83 5.83 -0.48
N LYS A 93 -17.82 6.64 -0.07
CA LYS A 93 -19.19 6.56 -0.63
C LYS A 93 -19.21 7.00 -2.10
N ALA A 94 -18.53 8.09 -2.43
CA ALA A 94 -18.42 8.58 -3.80
C ALA A 94 -17.71 7.55 -4.69
N HIS A 95 -16.60 6.99 -4.20
CA HIS A 95 -15.86 5.91 -4.87
C HIS A 95 -16.72 4.68 -5.10
N LYS A 96 -17.49 4.24 -4.10
CA LYS A 96 -18.43 3.10 -4.24
C LYS A 96 -19.53 3.39 -5.27
N LEU A 97 -20.09 4.60 -5.25
CA LEU A 97 -21.14 4.99 -6.18
C LEU A 97 -20.63 5.00 -7.63
N LEU A 98 -19.47 5.63 -7.86
CA LEU A 98 -18.84 5.67 -9.17
C LEU A 98 -18.44 4.26 -9.64
N GLY A 99 -17.86 3.44 -8.75
CA GLY A 99 -17.58 2.03 -9.03
C GLY A 99 -18.82 1.24 -9.46
N THR A 100 -19.97 1.48 -8.84
CA THR A 100 -21.25 0.88 -9.23
C THR A 100 -21.66 1.29 -10.65
N TYR A 101 -21.51 2.57 -10.99
CA TYR A 101 -21.78 3.04 -12.36
C TYR A 101 -20.84 2.44 -13.38
N LEU A 102 -19.58 2.16 -13.03
CA LEU A 102 -18.63 1.51 -13.93
C LEU A 102 -19.00 0.04 -14.20
N VAL A 103 -19.48 -0.70 -13.19
CA VAL A 103 -19.98 -2.09 -13.38
C VAL A 103 -21.17 -2.13 -14.35
N LEU A 104 -22.13 -1.21 -14.16
CA LEU A 104 -23.27 -1.09 -15.08
C LEU A 104 -22.80 -0.60 -16.46
N GLY A 105 -21.87 0.36 -16.48
CA GLY A 105 -21.31 0.95 -17.68
C GLY A 105 -20.59 -0.07 -18.56
N VAL A 106 -19.74 -0.92 -17.98
CA VAL A 106 -19.04 -1.98 -18.75
C VAL A 106 -20.02 -3.02 -19.28
N SER A 107 -21.08 -3.33 -18.54
CA SER A 107 -22.14 -4.24 -18.98
C SER A 107 -22.90 -3.68 -20.19
N VAL A 108 -23.29 -2.40 -20.12
CA VAL A 108 -23.92 -1.68 -21.25
C VAL A 108 -22.97 -1.58 -22.43
N LEU A 109 -21.69 -1.28 -22.20
CA LEU A 109 -20.66 -1.23 -23.24
C LEU A 109 -20.50 -2.56 -23.96
N PHE A 110 -20.50 -3.67 -23.24
CA PHE A 110 -20.43 -4.99 -23.84
C PHE A 110 -21.64 -5.26 -24.75
N ILE A 111 -22.86 -4.94 -24.30
CA ILE A 111 -24.06 -5.06 -25.14
C ILE A 111 -23.96 -4.16 -26.37
N LEU A 112 -23.50 -2.90 -26.18
CA LEU A 112 -23.31 -1.95 -27.25
C LEU A 112 -22.28 -2.47 -28.27
N LYS A 113 -21.20 -3.09 -27.81
CA LYS A 113 -20.21 -3.74 -28.67
C LYS A 113 -20.84 -4.80 -29.57
N LEU A 114 -21.72 -5.63 -29.05
CA LEU A 114 -22.41 -6.66 -29.85
C LEU A 114 -23.31 -6.04 -30.93
N ILE A 115 -24.06 -4.99 -30.59
CA ILE A 115 -24.92 -4.25 -31.54
C ILE A 115 -24.06 -3.62 -32.65
N PHE A 116 -22.99 -2.92 -32.28
CA PHE A 116 -22.10 -2.24 -33.22
C PHE A 116 -21.32 -3.22 -34.10
N ALA A 117 -20.96 -4.40 -33.57
CA ALA A 117 -20.35 -5.47 -34.34
C ALA A 117 -21.30 -6.00 -35.43
N ALA A 118 -22.60 -6.07 -35.17
CA ALA A 118 -23.60 -6.49 -36.15
C ALA A 118 -23.81 -5.48 -37.30
N MET A 119 -23.69 -4.18 -37.02
CA MET A 119 -23.87 -3.13 -38.04
C MET A 119 -22.74 -3.08 -39.09
N SER A 120 -21.55 -3.60 -38.78
CA SER A 120 -20.36 -3.70 -39.66
C SER A 120 -19.85 -2.39 -40.31
N SER A 121 -20.48 -1.24 -40.08
CA SER A 121 -20.10 0.03 -40.70
C SER A 121 -18.86 0.66 -40.04
N ARG A 122 -18.05 1.38 -40.84
CA ARG A 122 -16.85 2.06 -40.33
C ARG A 122 -17.20 3.17 -39.33
N ALA A 123 -18.28 3.90 -39.57
CA ALA A 123 -18.77 4.94 -38.68
C ALA A 123 -19.17 4.37 -37.31
N ALA A 124 -19.84 3.21 -37.28
CA ALA A 124 -20.18 2.54 -36.04
C ALA A 124 -18.91 2.22 -35.23
N LYS A 125 -17.87 1.63 -35.85
CA LYS A 125 -16.61 1.33 -35.15
C LYS A 125 -15.95 2.57 -34.53
N ILE A 126 -15.93 3.68 -35.26
CA ILE A 126 -15.36 4.95 -34.77
C ILE A 126 -16.18 5.45 -33.57
N ILE A 127 -17.50 5.50 -33.69
CA ILE A 127 -18.39 5.95 -32.60
C ILE A 127 -18.21 5.06 -31.35
N PHE A 128 -18.21 3.74 -31.51
CA PHE A 128 -17.98 2.81 -30.40
C PHE A 128 -16.61 3.06 -29.74
N THR A 129 -15.56 3.26 -30.54
CA THR A 129 -14.20 3.52 -30.03
C THR A 129 -14.15 4.81 -29.20
N LEU A 130 -14.87 5.86 -29.61
CA LEU A 130 -14.98 7.11 -28.84
C LEU A 130 -15.72 6.91 -27.52
N ILE A 131 -16.83 6.15 -27.52
CA ILE A 131 -17.58 5.82 -26.30
C ILE A 131 -16.70 4.99 -25.35
N LEU A 132 -15.97 4.01 -25.87
CA LEU A 132 -15.02 3.20 -25.09
C LEU A 132 -13.89 4.06 -24.51
N ALA A 133 -13.35 5.01 -25.29
CA ALA A 133 -12.32 5.94 -24.82
C ALA A 133 -12.83 6.81 -23.67
N ALA A 134 -14.06 7.33 -23.77
CA ALA A 134 -14.68 8.07 -22.68
C ALA A 134 -14.83 7.21 -21.41
N PHE A 135 -15.28 5.95 -21.55
CA PHE A 135 -15.36 5.02 -20.43
C PHE A 135 -14.00 4.72 -19.79
N VAL A 136 -12.96 4.51 -20.59
CA VAL A 136 -11.58 4.34 -20.09
C VAL A 136 -11.16 5.58 -19.29
N GLY A 137 -11.49 6.79 -19.74
CA GLY A 137 -11.26 8.02 -18.98
C GLY A 137 -11.93 8.00 -17.60
N PHE A 138 -13.18 7.55 -17.51
CA PHE A 138 -13.87 7.38 -16.22
C PHE A 138 -13.24 6.29 -15.35
N ALA A 139 -12.79 5.18 -15.94
CA ALA A 139 -12.09 4.10 -15.23
C ALA A 139 -10.75 4.56 -14.65
N LEU A 140 -9.98 5.35 -15.39
CA LEU A 140 -8.73 5.94 -14.91
C LEU A 140 -8.99 6.95 -13.78
N LYS A 141 -10.04 7.76 -13.88
CA LYS A 141 -10.46 8.65 -12.80
C LYS A 141 -10.81 7.85 -11.54
N GLN A 142 -11.58 6.78 -11.66
CA GLN A 142 -11.91 5.89 -10.54
C GLN A 142 -10.65 5.30 -9.88
N GLY A 143 -9.67 4.89 -10.68
CA GLY A 143 -8.39 4.40 -10.18
C GLY A 143 -7.63 5.47 -9.39
N LYS A 144 -7.59 6.70 -9.88
CA LYS A 144 -6.99 7.85 -9.17
C LYS A 144 -7.71 8.13 -7.85
N ASP A 145 -9.04 8.24 -7.89
CA ASP A 145 -9.85 8.54 -6.69
C ASP A 145 -9.71 7.42 -5.64
N GLY A 146 -9.64 6.15 -6.08
CA GLY A 146 -9.36 5.01 -5.21
C GLY A 146 -7.96 5.03 -4.59
N GLY A 147 -6.94 5.43 -5.37
CA GLY A 147 -5.59 5.65 -4.85
C GLY A 147 -5.56 6.75 -3.79
N GLU A 148 -6.20 7.90 -4.04
CA GLU A 148 -6.29 8.99 -3.06
C GLU A 148 -7.02 8.54 -1.79
N LEU A 149 -8.08 7.72 -1.93
CA LEU A 149 -8.78 7.15 -0.78
C LEU A 149 -7.87 6.35 0.14
N VAL A 150 -6.97 5.52 -0.43
CA VAL A 150 -6.03 4.71 0.35
C VAL A 150 -4.90 5.57 0.90
N TYR A 151 -4.24 6.39 0.08
CA TYR A 151 -3.02 7.10 0.48
C TYR A 151 -3.29 8.33 1.34
N LYS A 152 -4.40 9.04 1.12
CA LYS A 152 -4.71 10.28 1.83
C LYS A 152 -5.67 10.05 2.98
N TYR A 153 -6.68 9.21 2.80
CA TYR A 153 -7.74 9.02 3.78
C TYR A 153 -7.73 7.65 4.46
N GLY A 154 -6.80 6.76 4.08
CA GLY A 154 -6.63 5.45 4.68
C GLY A 154 -6.34 5.56 6.18
N ALA A 155 -6.88 4.62 6.95
CA ALA A 155 -6.69 4.58 8.39
C ALA A 155 -5.19 4.62 8.72
N ASN A 156 -4.78 5.63 9.49
CA ASN A 156 -3.42 5.81 9.97
C ASN A 156 -2.32 6.07 8.92
N VAL A 157 -2.61 6.18 7.61
CA VAL A 157 -1.54 6.37 6.61
C VAL A 157 -0.79 7.69 6.79
N GLN A 158 -1.51 8.80 7.06
CA GLN A 158 -0.85 10.08 7.34
C GLN A 158 -0.09 10.06 8.68
N ALA A 159 -0.62 9.39 9.70
CA ALA A 159 0.04 9.31 11.00
C ALA A 159 1.31 8.45 10.92
N VAL A 160 1.26 7.32 10.21
CA VAL A 160 2.42 6.45 9.96
C VAL A 160 3.45 7.18 9.09
N SER A 161 3.05 7.81 7.99
CA SER A 161 3.97 8.60 7.15
C SER A 161 4.66 9.72 7.94
N ALA A 162 3.92 10.43 8.81
CA ALA A 162 4.51 11.46 9.65
C ALA A 162 5.42 10.90 10.78
N MET A 163 5.24 9.64 11.17
CA MET A 163 6.17 8.98 12.09
C MET A 163 7.41 8.47 11.36
N ASP A 164 7.27 7.93 10.15
CA ASP A 164 8.41 7.50 9.33
C ASP A 164 9.35 8.67 9.00
N ASP A 165 8.80 9.83 8.64
CA ASP A 165 9.60 11.05 8.41
C ASP A 165 10.40 11.45 9.65
N LYS A 166 9.78 11.35 10.84
CA LYS A 166 10.46 11.65 12.12
C LYS A 166 11.50 10.59 12.49
N ILE A 167 11.25 9.32 12.16
CA ILE A 167 12.21 8.25 12.41
C ILE A 167 13.47 8.49 11.56
N MET A 168 13.30 8.84 10.28
CA MET A 168 14.45 9.17 9.41
C MET A 168 15.22 10.40 9.92
N GLU A 169 14.54 11.45 10.36
CA GLU A 169 15.19 12.64 10.93
C GLU A 169 16.01 12.28 12.19
N LEU A 170 15.46 11.45 13.08
CA LEU A 170 16.16 10.98 14.27
C LEU A 170 17.33 10.03 13.96
N GLU A 171 17.22 9.19 12.92
CA GLU A 171 18.31 8.34 12.46
C GLU A 171 19.49 9.16 11.91
N ASP A 172 19.21 10.20 11.12
CA ASP A 172 20.22 11.12 10.59
C ASP A 172 20.94 11.88 11.72
N GLU A 173 20.20 12.35 12.73
CA GLU A 173 20.78 13.00 13.92
C GLU A 173 21.67 12.03 14.72
N LEU A 174 21.21 10.79 14.89
CA LEU A 174 21.94 9.76 15.64
C LEU A 174 23.26 9.39 14.94
N ASP A 175 23.26 9.25 13.62
CA ASP A 175 24.46 8.98 12.84
C ASP A 175 25.44 10.16 12.83
N SER A 176 24.93 11.39 12.78
CA SER A 176 25.76 12.60 12.94
C SER A 176 26.47 12.62 14.30
N CYS A 177 25.72 12.43 15.41
CA CYS A 177 26.30 12.37 16.75
C CYS A 177 27.31 11.23 16.91
N LYS A 178 27.05 10.07 16.29
CA LYS A 178 27.97 8.93 16.33
C LYS A 178 29.28 9.23 15.60
N ASN A 179 29.22 9.87 14.43
CA ASN A 179 30.41 10.27 13.68
C ASN A 179 31.25 11.31 14.44
N GLU A 180 30.61 12.30 15.08
CA GLU A 180 31.30 13.27 15.93
C GLU A 180 32.00 12.62 17.14
N LEU A 181 31.36 11.61 17.74
CA LEU A 181 31.91 10.87 18.86
C LEU A 181 33.15 10.05 18.46
N GLU A 182 33.15 9.42 17.29
CA GLU A 182 34.31 8.70 16.75
C GLU A 182 35.45 9.66 16.36
N ALA A 183 35.13 10.84 15.81
CA ALA A 183 36.12 11.89 15.54
C ALA A 183 36.79 12.41 16.84
N CYS A 184 36.04 12.56 17.93
CA CYS A 184 36.56 12.98 19.23
C CYS A 184 37.45 11.92 19.90
N LYS A 185 37.11 10.63 19.77
CA LYS A 185 37.95 9.54 20.29
C LYS A 185 39.32 9.49 19.62
N THR A 186 39.36 9.76 18.32
CA THR A 186 40.59 9.72 17.52
C THR A 186 41.57 10.85 17.89
N LYS A 187 41.09 12.00 18.39
CA LYS A 187 41.94 13.13 18.82
C LYS A 187 42.57 13.01 20.21
N LYS A 188 42.19 12.03 21.05
CA LYS A 188 42.73 11.87 22.42
C LYS A 188 43.90 10.89 22.53
N GLN A 189 44.35 10.33 21.40
CA GLN A 189 45.56 9.51 21.30
C GLN A 189 46.61 10.18 20.39
N GLU A 190 47.08 11.36 20.78
CA GLU A 190 48.41 11.81 20.35
C GLU A 190 49.34 11.84 21.58
N PRO A 191 50.31 10.91 21.70
CA PRO A 191 51.36 11.03 22.68
C PRO A 191 52.36 12.08 22.19
N THR A 192 52.53 13.12 23.00
CA THR A 192 53.65 14.06 22.92
C THR A 192 54.97 13.29 22.97
N VAL A 193 55.59 13.06 21.81
CA VAL A 193 57.01 12.67 21.72
C VAL A 193 57.71 13.72 20.86
N VAL A 194 58.44 14.58 21.56
CA VAL A 194 59.37 15.56 21.02
C VAL A 194 60.65 14.82 20.61
N THR A 195 61.13 14.96 19.37
CA THR A 195 62.58 14.93 19.01
C THR A 195 62.79 15.56 17.61
N PRO A 196 63.86 16.34 17.37
CA PRO A 196 64.01 17.22 16.22
C PRO A 196 64.91 16.67 15.08
N GLN A 197 64.71 17.27 13.89
CA GLN A 197 65.67 17.52 12.79
C GLN A 197 66.48 16.35 12.18
N ALA A 198 66.33 16.15 10.86
CA ALA A 198 67.40 16.46 9.90
C ALA A 198 66.93 16.41 8.44
N THR A 199 67.43 17.39 7.70
CA THR A 199 67.23 17.81 6.31
C THR A 199 67.93 16.90 5.28
N GLN A 200 67.36 16.74 4.07
CA GLN A 200 68.00 16.72 2.73
C GLN A 200 66.92 16.35 1.68
N SER A 201 66.47 17.21 0.76
CA SER A 201 67.13 17.90 -0.38
C SER A 201 67.64 16.97 -1.48
N SER A 202 66.85 16.78 -2.54
CA SER A 202 67.29 16.86 -3.96
C SER A 202 66.14 16.59 -4.94
N ALA A 203 66.07 17.43 -5.99
CA ALA A 203 65.07 17.47 -7.06
C ALA A 203 65.45 16.57 -8.28
N PRO A 204 65.04 16.84 -9.54
CA PRO A 204 63.81 16.34 -10.19
C PRO A 204 64.06 15.61 -11.54
N GLN A 205 63.18 14.69 -11.95
CA GLN A 205 63.00 14.22 -13.35
C GLN A 205 61.52 13.81 -13.50
N THR A 206 60.66 14.40 -14.34
CA THR A 206 60.60 14.56 -15.81
C THR A 206 60.37 13.26 -16.57
N SER A 207 59.40 13.31 -17.50
CA SER A 207 59.02 12.34 -18.54
C SER A 207 58.05 11.24 -18.07
N SER A 208 57.05 10.78 -18.82
CA SER A 208 56.65 11.01 -20.21
C SER A 208 55.43 10.11 -20.53
N SER A 209 54.57 10.56 -21.45
CA SER A 209 53.71 9.74 -22.36
C SER A 209 52.53 8.99 -21.71
N SER A 210 51.34 8.82 -22.30
CA SER A 210 50.75 9.01 -23.65
C SER A 210 49.22 8.82 -23.45
N GLU A 211 48.34 9.55 -24.12
CA GLU A 211 47.59 9.11 -25.33
C GLU A 211 46.96 7.71 -25.18
N GLU A 212 45.65 7.49 -25.36
CA GLU A 212 44.91 7.48 -26.64
C GLU A 212 43.42 7.19 -26.24
N ALA A 213 42.40 8.01 -26.50
CA ALA A 213 41.70 8.34 -27.74
C ALA A 213 41.06 7.15 -28.51
N ALA A 214 39.75 7.33 -28.81
CA ALA A 214 38.98 6.72 -29.90
C ALA A 214 38.61 5.22 -29.77
N SER A 215 37.54 4.68 -30.36
CA SER A 215 36.32 5.10 -31.06
C SER A 215 35.66 3.80 -31.58
N SER A 216 34.43 3.90 -32.06
CA SER A 216 33.73 2.95 -32.97
C SER A 216 33.00 1.79 -32.28
N GLU A 217 31.67 1.70 -32.31
CA GLU A 217 30.75 1.58 -33.46
C GLU A 217 31.05 0.31 -34.28
N VAL A 218 30.12 -0.66 -34.27
CA VAL A 218 29.65 -1.45 -35.43
C VAL A 218 28.68 -2.56 -34.98
N SER A 219 27.64 -2.70 -35.80
CA SER A 219 26.44 -3.53 -35.77
C SER A 219 26.63 -5.05 -35.93
N GLN A 220 25.46 -5.74 -35.88
CA GLN A 220 25.07 -7.06 -36.42
C GLN A 220 25.01 -8.19 -35.38
N GLU A 221 23.81 -8.66 -35.02
CA GLU A 221 22.91 -9.56 -35.77
C GLU A 221 23.42 -11.01 -35.74
N SER A 222 22.81 -11.83 -34.89
CA SER A 222 22.60 -13.26 -35.17
C SER A 222 21.52 -13.83 -34.26
N GLU A 223 20.59 -14.48 -34.91
CA GLU A 223 19.52 -15.34 -34.43
C GLU A 223 20.08 -16.51 -33.60
N GLU A 224 19.41 -16.90 -32.52
CA GLU A 224 19.44 -18.30 -32.08
C GLU A 224 18.09 -18.66 -31.43
N GLU A 225 17.36 -19.54 -32.14
CA GLU A 225 16.24 -20.32 -31.64
C GLU A 225 16.67 -21.16 -30.45
N VAL A 226 15.91 -21.10 -29.34
CA VAL A 226 15.92 -22.16 -28.34
C VAL A 226 14.48 -22.64 -28.14
N GLU A 227 14.15 -23.72 -28.85
CA GLU A 227 13.05 -24.62 -28.50
C GLU A 227 13.31 -25.23 -27.13
N VAL A 228 12.42 -25.00 -26.16
CA VAL A 228 12.31 -25.86 -24.97
C VAL A 228 10.97 -26.58 -25.02
N SER A 229 11.03 -27.77 -25.61
CA SER A 229 10.05 -28.83 -25.44
C SER A 229 10.18 -29.43 -24.04
N ILE A 230 9.16 -29.30 -23.20
CA ILE A 230 8.97 -30.21 -22.06
C ILE A 230 7.60 -30.87 -22.22
N SER A 231 7.67 -32.10 -22.74
CA SER A 231 6.57 -33.02 -22.85
C SER A 231 6.36 -33.74 -21.53
N SER A 232 5.09 -33.86 -21.19
CA SER A 232 4.44 -34.63 -20.15
C SER A 232 4.74 -36.14 -20.18
N ASN A 233 4.95 -36.73 -19.00
CA ASN A 233 4.48 -38.06 -18.55
C ASN A 233 5.20 -38.39 -17.21
N THR A 234 4.58 -38.83 -16.10
CA THR A 234 3.74 -40.02 -15.93
C THR A 234 3.22 -40.11 -14.49
N SER A 235 1.92 -40.44 -14.37
CA SER A 235 1.26 -41.37 -13.43
C SER A 235 1.42 -41.25 -11.90
N SER A 236 0.32 -40.84 -11.29
CA SER A 236 -0.48 -41.54 -10.26
C SER A 236 0.19 -42.51 -9.29
N GLN A 237 0.10 -42.19 -7.99
CA GLN A 237 -0.33 -43.18 -7.00
C GLN A 237 -1.08 -42.51 -5.83
N GLU A 238 -2.24 -43.09 -5.52
CA GLU A 238 -3.10 -42.78 -4.38
C GLU A 238 -2.35 -42.82 -3.04
N SER A 239 -2.66 -41.87 -2.16
CA SER A 239 -2.76 -42.14 -0.73
C SER A 239 -3.70 -41.14 -0.09
N SER A 240 -4.92 -41.61 0.18
CA SER A 240 -5.90 -40.99 1.05
C SER A 240 -5.33 -40.82 2.45
N GLN A 241 -5.29 -39.60 2.98
CA GLN A 241 -5.23 -39.38 4.42
C GLN A 241 -6.04 -38.13 4.77
N GLU A 242 -7.17 -38.39 5.43
CA GLU A 242 -8.01 -37.39 6.10
C GLU A 242 -7.16 -36.55 7.05
N VAL A 243 -7.23 -35.23 6.94
CA VAL A 243 -6.85 -34.31 8.01
C VAL A 243 -8.06 -33.43 8.31
N SER A 244 -8.92 -33.98 9.16
CA SER A 244 -9.87 -33.25 9.97
C SER A 244 -9.13 -32.81 11.25
N SER A 245 -8.90 -31.51 11.41
CA SER A 245 -8.87 -30.77 12.70
C SER A 245 -7.98 -29.52 12.59
N SER A 246 -8.56 -28.35 12.35
CA SER A 246 -7.86 -27.06 12.51
C SER A 246 -8.76 -25.95 13.09
N SER A 247 -9.68 -26.30 13.99
CA SER A 247 -10.56 -25.32 14.67
C SER A 247 -10.20 -25.07 16.15
N SER A 248 -9.00 -25.47 16.60
CA SER A 248 -8.63 -25.41 18.03
C SER A 248 -7.59 -24.34 18.39
N SER A 249 -7.03 -23.59 17.44
CA SER A 249 -5.93 -22.64 17.74
C SER A 249 -6.37 -21.18 17.96
N GLU A 250 -7.55 -20.76 17.50
CA GLU A 250 -8.01 -19.38 17.66
C GLU A 250 -8.54 -19.08 19.06
N ALA A 251 -9.15 -20.07 19.74
CA ALA A 251 -9.66 -19.91 21.10
C ALA A 251 -8.54 -19.62 22.11
N THR A 252 -7.34 -20.20 21.93
CA THR A 252 -6.21 -20.02 22.86
C THR A 252 -5.55 -18.64 22.74
N ILE A 253 -5.67 -17.96 21.60
CA ILE A 253 -5.09 -16.62 21.40
C ILE A 253 -5.98 -15.55 22.05
N GLN A 254 -7.30 -15.68 21.95
CA GLN A 254 -8.23 -14.74 22.59
C GLN A 254 -8.20 -14.84 24.12
N GLU A 255 -8.07 -16.04 24.68
CA GLU A 255 -7.97 -16.26 26.12
C GLU A 255 -6.70 -15.60 26.71
N LYS A 256 -5.55 -15.77 26.05
CA LYS A 256 -4.30 -15.12 26.47
C LYS A 256 -4.33 -13.60 26.33
N ALA A 257 -5.04 -13.07 25.32
CA ALA A 257 -5.19 -11.63 25.16
C ALA A 257 -6.07 -11.01 26.26
N GLN A 258 -7.12 -11.71 26.71
CA GLN A 258 -7.95 -11.26 27.83
C GLN A 258 -7.20 -11.33 29.16
N GLU A 259 -6.42 -12.38 29.39
CA GLU A 259 -5.60 -12.52 30.61
C GLU A 259 -4.55 -11.40 30.72
N ALA A 260 -3.89 -11.04 29.61
CA ALA A 260 -2.95 -9.92 29.59
C ALA A 260 -3.61 -8.57 29.89
N LEU A 261 -4.85 -8.36 29.42
CA LEU A 261 -5.58 -7.10 29.62
C LEU A 261 -6.05 -6.93 31.08
N GLU A 262 -6.47 -8.02 31.73
CA GLU A 262 -6.77 -8.05 33.18
C GLU A 262 -5.53 -7.73 34.03
N GLN A 263 -4.36 -8.29 33.67
CA GLN A 263 -3.11 -8.00 34.39
C GLN A 263 -2.70 -6.52 34.29
N ILE A 264 -2.83 -5.92 33.10
CA ILE A 264 -2.53 -4.49 32.89
C ILE A 264 -3.48 -3.61 33.71
N LYS A 265 -4.78 -3.95 33.74
CA LYS A 265 -5.78 -3.20 34.50
C LYS A 265 -5.53 -3.28 36.02
N GLY A 266 -5.11 -4.45 36.51
CA GLY A 266 -4.69 -4.63 37.90
C GLY A 266 -3.47 -3.78 38.27
N ALA A 267 -2.44 -3.76 37.41
CA ALA A 267 -1.23 -2.96 37.61
C ALA A 267 -1.53 -1.45 37.62
N ALA A 268 -2.39 -0.98 36.71
CA ALA A 268 -2.80 0.43 36.65
C ALA A 268 -3.58 0.88 37.90
N SER A 269 -4.48 0.03 38.40
CA SER A 269 -5.22 0.31 39.64
C SER A 269 -4.31 0.36 40.86
N GLY A 270 -3.32 -0.54 40.94
CA GLY A 270 -2.34 -0.52 42.03
C GLY A 270 -1.44 0.72 42.01
N ALA A 271 -1.05 1.20 40.83
CA ALA A 271 -0.29 2.42 40.67
C ALA A 271 -1.10 3.66 41.11
N ALA A 272 -2.37 3.76 40.71
CA ALA A 272 -3.25 4.86 41.10
C ALA A 272 -3.44 4.93 42.63
N GLN A 273 -3.69 3.80 43.28
CA GLN A 273 -3.84 3.74 44.74
C GLN A 273 -2.55 4.10 45.49
N LYS A 274 -1.39 3.75 44.92
CA LYS A 274 -0.09 4.12 45.50
C LYS A 274 0.17 5.63 45.42
N VAL A 275 -0.26 6.28 44.35
CA VAL A 275 -0.19 7.74 44.21
C VAL A 275 -1.14 8.43 45.19
N GLU A 276 -2.36 7.94 45.33
CA GLU A 276 -3.35 8.49 46.28
C GLU A 276 -2.86 8.40 47.74
N ASN A 277 -2.26 7.27 48.13
CA ASN A 277 -1.68 7.11 49.46
C ASN A 277 -0.48 8.04 49.70
N ALA A 278 0.36 8.28 48.68
CA ALA A 278 1.51 9.18 48.80
C ALA A 278 1.06 10.64 49.01
N ILE A 279 0.00 11.07 48.31
CA ILE A 279 -0.58 12.42 48.46
C ILE A 279 -1.15 12.62 49.88
N HIS A 280 -1.79 11.59 50.44
CA HIS A 280 -2.32 11.68 51.80
C HIS A 280 -1.22 11.78 52.87
N GLN A 281 -0.13 11.04 52.71
CA GLN A 281 0.99 11.02 53.65
C GLN A 281 1.74 12.37 53.70
N GLU A 282 1.84 13.08 52.57
CA GLU A 282 2.50 14.39 52.49
C GLU A 282 1.67 15.51 53.18
N SER A 283 0.34 15.35 53.25
CA SER A 283 -0.54 16.32 53.93
C SER A 283 -0.46 16.25 55.47
N GLU A 284 -0.05 15.10 56.02
CA GLU A 284 -0.01 14.87 57.46
C GLU A 284 1.30 15.40 58.10
N GLU A 285 2.41 15.46 57.34
CA GLU A 285 3.69 16.02 57.82
C GLU A 285 3.73 17.57 57.84
N ALA A 286 2.76 18.26 57.21
CA ALA A 286 2.73 19.72 57.17
C ALA A 286 2.11 20.39 58.42
N HIS A 287 1.65 19.62 59.42
CA HIS A 287 1.08 20.19 60.64
C HIS A 287 2.15 20.48 61.70
N VAL A 288 2.90 21.57 61.48
CA VAL A 288 3.79 22.15 62.50
C VAL A 288 2.93 22.86 63.56
N PRO A 289 3.00 22.47 64.85
CA PRO A 289 2.24 23.13 65.90
C PRO A 289 2.79 24.53 66.15
N SER A 290 1.94 25.55 65.97
CA SER A 290 2.25 26.94 66.32
C SER A 290 2.60 27.06 67.80
N THR A 291 3.85 27.41 68.07
CA THR A 291 4.39 27.79 69.37
C THR A 291 3.66 29.00 69.96
N GLU A 292 3.39 28.90 71.26
CA GLU A 292 2.69 29.84 72.14
C GLU A 292 3.22 31.28 72.10
N GLU A 293 2.29 32.25 72.09
CA GLU A 293 2.55 33.66 72.35
C GLU A 293 2.81 33.93 73.85
N PRO A 294 3.77 34.81 74.20
CA PRO A 294 4.04 35.16 75.59
C PRO A 294 3.04 36.20 76.11
N GLN A 295 2.38 35.87 77.23
CA GLN A 295 1.55 36.81 77.99
C GLN A 295 2.40 37.91 78.63
N THR A 296 2.07 39.17 78.35
CA THR A 296 2.60 40.36 79.04
C THR A 296 1.81 40.67 80.31
N PRO A 297 2.47 41.07 81.42
CA PRO A 297 1.80 41.41 82.67
C PRO A 297 1.24 42.84 82.64
N HIS A 298 0.03 43.01 83.16
CA HIS A 298 -0.58 44.30 83.46
C HIS A 298 -0.10 44.83 84.82
N GLU A 299 0.40 46.07 84.83
CA GLU A 299 0.35 47.01 85.97
C GLU A 299 -0.60 48.16 85.62
#